data_AF-A0A2A4K893-F1
#
_entry.id   AF-A0A2A4K893-F1
#
_cell.length_a   1.000
_cell.length_b   1.000
_cell.length_c   1.000
_cell.angle_alpha   90.00
_cell.angle_beta   90.00
_cell.angle_gamma   90.00
#
_symmetry.space_group_name_H-M   'P 1'
#
loop_
_entity.id
_entity.type
_entity.pdbx_description
1 polymer ?
#
loop_
_entity_poly.entity_id
_entity_poly.type
_entity_poly.pdbx_seq_one_letter_code
_entity_poly.pdbx_strand_id
1 'polypeptide(L)'
;MQLNWLLAKEIKIEKTRLFSIFMKTSLDEDYNNELNIKKTTKGEISIIHRSDLKQLWPNGKPIAPAKLADLRSIYKFIPADCLGFYKTLKASNDAIDDVDGFGKELDFDPDDE
;
A
#
# COMPACT_ATOMS: atom_id res chain seq x y z
N MET A 1 19.40 -5.75 13.62
CA MET A 1 19.49 -4.60 12.70
C MET A 1 18.25 -3.76 12.88
N GLN A 2 18.40 -2.53 13.36
CA GLN A 2 17.30 -1.59 13.56
C GLN A 2 17.11 -0.82 12.26
N LEU A 3 15.91 -0.92 11.68
CA LEU A 3 15.64 -0.36 10.38
C LEU A 3 15.18 1.10 10.50
N ASN A 4 15.81 2.02 9.78
CA ASN A 4 15.34 3.40 9.69
C ASN A 4 14.45 3.56 8.45
N TRP A 5 13.14 3.46 8.67
CA TRP A 5 12.13 3.59 7.61
C TRP A 5 12.13 4.96 6.92
N LEU A 6 12.63 6.01 7.57
CA LEU A 6 12.69 7.36 7.01
C LEU A 6 13.75 7.50 5.91
N LEU A 7 14.73 6.59 5.87
CA LEU A 7 15.81 6.62 4.89
C LEU A 7 15.56 5.68 3.70
N ALA A 8 14.52 4.85 3.76
CA ALA A 8 14.20 3.92 2.68
C ALA A 8 13.78 4.69 1.42
N LYS A 9 14.44 4.41 0.29
CA LYS A 9 14.12 4.99 -1.02
C LYS A 9 13.30 4.06 -1.89
N GLU A 10 13.68 2.78 -1.91
CA GLU A 10 12.90 1.74 -2.57
C GLU A 10 12.71 0.54 -1.66
N ILE A 11 11.54 -0.05 -1.77
CA ILE A 11 11.15 -1.29 -1.10
C ILE A 11 10.77 -2.28 -2.20
N LYS A 12 11.34 -3.48 -2.14
CA LYS A 12 11.05 -4.58 -3.05
C LYS A 12 10.51 -5.76 -2.25
N ILE A 13 9.41 -6.31 -2.76
CA ILE A 13 8.80 -7.53 -2.24
C ILE A 13 8.77 -8.55 -3.38
N GLU A 14 9.28 -9.74 -3.12
CA GLU A 14 9.33 -10.82 -4.11
C GLU A 14 8.25 -11.87 -3.81
N LYS A 15 7.45 -12.24 -4.81
CA LYS A 15 6.40 -13.27 -4.65
C LYS A 15 6.94 -14.66 -4.30
N THR A 16 8.22 -14.89 -4.60
CA THR A 16 8.96 -16.11 -4.25
C THR A 16 9.41 -16.09 -2.79
N ARG A 17 9.55 -14.91 -2.18
CA ARG A 17 10.06 -14.69 -0.82
C ARG A 17 9.06 -13.86 0.00
N LEU A 18 7.90 -14.46 0.30
CA LEU A 18 6.73 -13.79 0.90
C LEU A 18 6.99 -13.08 2.23
N PHE A 19 7.98 -13.54 2.99
CA PHE A 19 8.31 -12.99 4.31
C PHE A 19 9.59 -12.15 4.29
N SER A 20 10.09 -11.79 3.12
CA SER A 20 11.29 -10.96 2.97
C SER A 20 10.91 -9.62 2.35
N ILE A 21 11.31 -8.54 3.03
CA ILE A 21 11.24 -7.17 2.53
C ILE A 21 12.66 -6.72 2.23
N PHE A 22 12.94 -6.37 0.97
CA PHE A 22 14.23 -5.84 0.54
C PHE A 22 14.17 -4.33 0.42
N MET A 23 15.23 -3.65 0.84
CA MET A 23 15.27 -2.19 0.84
C MET A 23 16.62 -1.66 0.41
N LYS A 24 16.62 -0.47 -0.19
CA LYS A 24 17.82 0.32 -0.43
C LYS A 24 17.62 1.78 -0.01
N THR A 25 18.70 2.38 0.45
CA THR A 25 18.74 3.76 0.97
C THR A 25 19.24 4.75 -0.08
N SER A 26 19.94 4.27 -1.10
CA SER A 26 20.30 5.02 -2.32
C SER A 26 19.74 4.34 -3.57
N LEU A 27 19.58 5.10 -4.66
CA LEU A 27 19.15 4.56 -5.96
C LEU A 27 20.24 3.71 -6.63
N ASP A 28 21.51 4.02 -6.35
CA ASP A 28 22.70 3.39 -6.93
C ASP A 28 23.15 2.13 -6.17
N GLU A 29 22.46 1.80 -5.08
CA GLU A 29 22.77 0.63 -4.25
C GLU A 29 21.96 -0.60 -4.67
N ASP A 30 22.56 -1.78 -4.53
CA ASP A 30 21.83 -3.03 -4.59
C ASP A 30 20.94 -3.25 -3.35
N TYR A 31 19.96 -4.13 -3.48
CA TYR A 31 19.01 -4.53 -2.43
C TYR A 31 19.68 -5.39 -1.34
N ASN A 32 20.64 -4.80 -0.62
CA ASN A 32 21.47 -5.49 0.37
C ASN A 32 20.79 -5.58 1.75
N ASN A 33 19.77 -4.75 2.01
CA ASN A 33 19.05 -4.78 3.28
C ASN A 33 17.81 -5.67 3.18
N GLU A 34 17.89 -6.89 3.71
CA GLU A 34 16.76 -7.79 3.84
C GLU A 34 16.20 -7.79 5.27
N LEU A 35 14.89 -7.57 5.39
CA LEU A 35 14.14 -7.74 6.62
C LEU A 35 13.23 -8.96 6.50
N ASN A 36 13.49 -9.97 7.34
CA ASN A 36 12.61 -11.12 7.47
C ASN A 36 11.48 -10.81 8.47
N ILE A 37 10.26 -10.76 7.97
CA ILE A 37 9.03 -10.49 8.74
C ILE A 37 8.31 -11.76 9.21
N LYS A 38 8.95 -12.93 9.08
CA LYS A 38 8.47 -14.17 9.69
C LYS A 38 8.70 -14.08 11.21
N LYS A 39 7.89 -13.28 11.89
CA LYS A 39 7.87 -13.19 13.35
C LYS A 39 6.53 -13.65 13.87
N THR A 40 6.57 -14.44 14.93
CA THR A 40 5.45 -14.66 15.82
C THR A 40 5.25 -13.39 16.64
N THR A 41 4.19 -12.64 16.37
CA THR A 41 3.75 -11.55 17.25
C THR A 41 2.69 -12.12 18.17
N LYS A 42 2.94 -12.10 19.49
CA LYS A 42 1.99 -12.57 20.51
C LYS A 42 1.43 -14.00 20.29
N GLY A 43 2.23 -14.90 19.70
CA GLY A 43 1.83 -16.30 19.46
C GLY A 43 1.10 -16.55 18.14
N GLU A 44 0.73 -15.51 17.39
CA GLU A 44 0.17 -15.66 16.05
C GLU A 44 1.25 -15.51 14.98
N ILE A 45 1.21 -16.42 14.00
CA ILE A 45 2.05 -16.36 12.80
C ILE A 45 1.24 -15.62 11.74
N SER A 46 1.73 -14.49 11.25
CA SER A 46 1.13 -13.82 10.10
C SER A 46 1.16 -14.76 8.90
N ILE A 47 -0.02 -15.16 8.41
CA ILE A 47 -0.15 -15.98 7.21
C ILE A 47 -0.25 -15.04 6.01
N ILE A 48 0.80 -15.00 5.20
CA ILE A 48 0.82 -14.24 3.94
C ILE A 48 0.64 -15.25 2.80
N HIS A 49 -0.38 -15.06 1.98
CA HIS A 49 -0.62 -15.85 0.79
C HIS A 49 -0.10 -15.13 -0.46
N ARG A 50 0.29 -15.89 -1.49
CA ARG A 50 0.69 -15.31 -2.79
C ARG A 50 -0.42 -14.48 -3.44
N SER A 51 -1.68 -14.84 -3.17
CA SER A 51 -2.87 -14.10 -3.61
C SER A 51 -2.94 -12.68 -3.07
N ASP A 52 -2.24 -12.38 -1.97
CA ASP A 52 -2.28 -11.08 -1.31
C ASP A 52 -1.35 -10.09 -2.04
N LEU A 53 -0.35 -10.60 -2.77
CA LEU A 53 0.60 -9.81 -3.57
C LEU A 53 0.10 -9.60 -5.01
N LYS A 54 -1.11 -9.06 -5.17
CA LYS A 54 -1.63 -8.68 -6.49
C LYS A 54 -0.86 -7.48 -7.06
N GLN A 55 -0.57 -7.52 -8.35
CA GLN A 55 0.09 -6.41 -9.02
C GLN A 55 -0.90 -5.24 -9.16
N LEU A 56 -0.64 -4.14 -8.46
CA LEU A 56 -1.50 -2.95 -8.48
C LEU A 56 -1.10 -1.93 -9.54
N TRP A 57 0.15 -1.91 -9.99
CA TRP A 57 0.64 -0.98 -11.02
C TRP A 57 1.14 -1.73 -12.26
N PRO A 58 0.90 -1.25 -13.50
CA PRO A 58 0.19 -0.02 -13.89
C PRO A 58 -1.34 -0.14 -13.93
N ASN A 59 -1.88 -1.33 -13.66
CA ASN A 59 -3.27 -1.66 -13.91
C ASN A 59 -4.27 -1.07 -12.91
N GLY A 60 -3.79 -0.44 -11.84
CA GLY A 60 -4.56 0.17 -10.76
C GLY A 60 -5.17 -0.84 -9.79
N LYS A 61 -5.49 -0.38 -8.58
CA LYS A 61 -6.54 -1.01 -7.75
C LYS A 61 -7.89 -0.66 -8.43
N PRO A 62 -8.80 -1.62 -8.61
CA PRO A 62 -10.16 -1.30 -9.05
C PRO A 62 -10.82 -0.37 -8.01
N ILE A 63 -11.51 0.66 -8.48
CA ILE A 63 -12.21 1.61 -7.61
C ILE A 63 -13.72 1.49 -7.78
N ALA A 64 -14.47 1.88 -6.75
CA ALA A 64 -15.92 1.89 -6.82
C ALA A 64 -16.41 2.82 -7.95
N PRO A 65 -17.48 2.47 -8.69
CA PRO A 65 -17.99 3.30 -9.78
C PRO A 65 -18.33 4.73 -9.36
N ALA A 66 -18.87 4.91 -8.15
CA ALA A 66 -19.18 6.23 -7.59
C ALA A 66 -17.92 7.08 -7.41
N LYS A 67 -16.87 6.54 -6.77
CA LYS A 67 -15.59 7.22 -6.59
C LYS A 67 -14.91 7.57 -7.92
N LEU A 68 -15.01 6.70 -8.94
CA LEU A 68 -14.49 7.02 -10.27
C LEU A 68 -15.27 8.17 -10.91
N ALA A 69 -16.58 8.23 -10.74
CA ALA A 69 -17.42 9.32 -11.24
C ALA A 69 -17.04 10.66 -10.57
N ASP A 70 -16.86 10.66 -9.26
CA ASP A 70 -16.42 11.83 -8.50
C ASP A 70 -15.02 12.29 -8.94
N LEU A 71 -14.07 11.36 -9.10
CA LEU A 71 -12.73 11.66 -9.63
C LEU A 71 -12.81 12.28 -11.02
N ARG A 72 -13.65 11.74 -11.92
CA ARG A 72 -13.84 12.30 -13.26
C ARG A 72 -14.41 13.71 -13.22
N SER A 73 -15.26 14.04 -12.26
CA SER A 73 -15.83 15.39 -12.11
C SER A 73 -14.76 16.47 -11.85
N ILE A 74 -13.64 16.07 -11.21
CA ILE A 74 -12.54 16.98 -10.87
C ILE A 74 -11.37 16.95 -11.86
N TYR A 75 -11.40 16.12 -12.91
CA TYR A 75 -10.29 16.02 -13.89
C TYR A 75 -9.89 17.36 -14.50
N LYS A 76 -10.85 18.29 -14.65
CA LYS A 76 -10.58 19.65 -15.16
C LYS A 76 -9.62 20.47 -14.30
N PHE A 77 -9.44 20.08 -13.04
CA PHE A 77 -8.51 20.72 -12.10
C PHE A 77 -7.18 19.98 -11.97
N ILE A 78 -7.03 18.81 -12.61
CA ILE A 78 -5.81 18.00 -12.54
C ILE A 78 -4.86 18.46 -13.66
N PRO A 79 -3.57 18.72 -13.35
CA PRO A 79 -2.55 19.01 -14.36
C PRO A 79 -2.48 17.97 -15.48
N ALA A 80 -2.20 18.43 -16.71
CA ALA A 80 -2.27 17.59 -17.92
C ALA A 80 -1.26 16.43 -17.92
N ASP A 81 -0.08 16.65 -17.33
CA ASP A 81 0.98 15.66 -17.12
C ASP A 81 0.56 14.53 -16.17
N CYS A 82 -0.26 14.83 -15.16
CA CYS A 82 -0.80 13.86 -14.22
C CYS A 82 -2.03 13.11 -14.74
N LEU A 83 -2.74 13.68 -15.72
CA LEU A 83 -4.03 13.18 -16.18
C LEU A 83 -3.96 11.78 -16.82
N GLY A 84 -2.79 11.42 -17.37
CA GLY A 84 -2.52 10.09 -17.93
C GLY A 84 -2.69 8.97 -16.90
N PHE A 85 -2.25 9.19 -15.66
CA PHE A 85 -2.42 8.24 -14.55
C PHE A 85 -3.90 7.98 -14.26
N TYR A 86 -4.70 9.04 -14.09
CA TYR A 86 -6.11 8.89 -13.69
C TYR A 86 -6.97 8.23 -14.77
N LYS A 87 -6.60 8.39 -16.05
CA LYS A 87 -7.27 7.75 -17.18
C LYS A 87 -7.11 6.23 -17.22
N THR A 88 -6.13 5.65 -16.54
CA THR A 88 -5.95 4.19 -16.50
C THR A 88 -6.83 3.51 -15.44
N LEU A 89 -7.48 4.28 -14.56
CA LEU A 89 -8.33 3.76 -13.50
C LEU A 89 -9.58 3.06 -14.06
N LYS A 90 -9.86 1.86 -13.53
CA LYS A 90 -11.00 1.03 -13.92
C LYS A 90 -11.99 0.91 -12.76
N ALA A 91 -13.27 1.04 -13.07
CA ALA A 91 -14.33 0.75 -12.12
C ALA A 91 -14.51 -0.77 -11.98
N SER A 92 -14.79 -1.22 -10.76
CA SER A 92 -15.29 -2.58 -10.51
C SER A 92 -16.42 -2.53 -9.49
N ASN A 93 -17.49 -3.29 -9.74
CA ASN A 93 -18.57 -3.45 -8.77
C ASN A 93 -18.14 -4.30 -7.57
N ASP A 94 -17.10 -5.11 -7.75
CA ASP A 94 -16.49 -5.92 -6.69
C ASP A 94 -15.36 -5.19 -5.96
N ALA A 95 -15.18 -3.88 -6.23
CA ALA A 95 -14.21 -3.08 -5.51
C ALA A 95 -14.67 -2.91 -4.07
N ILE A 96 -14.01 -3.59 -3.16
CA ILE A 96 -14.12 -3.33 -1.72
C ILE A 96 -13.39 -2.01 -1.48
N ASP A 97 -14.16 -0.98 -1.14
CA ASP A 97 -13.61 0.25 -0.59
C ASP A 97 -12.99 -0.12 0.76
N ASP A 98 -11.67 -0.04 0.85
CA ASP A 98 -11.04 -0.04 2.16
C ASP A 98 -11.56 1.24 2.81
N VAL A 99 -12.26 1.09 3.94
CA VAL A 99 -12.86 2.17 4.72
C VAL A 99 -11.96 3.38 4.65
N ASP A 100 -12.45 4.48 4.07
CA ASP A 100 -11.70 5.74 4.01
C ASP A 100 -11.22 6.03 5.42
N GLY A 101 -9.91 5.97 5.63
CA GLY A 101 -9.31 6.05 6.94
C GLY A 101 -9.68 7.37 7.61
N PHE A 102 -10.67 7.30 8.51
CA PHE A 102 -10.88 8.16 9.66
C PHE A 102 -11.56 7.30 10.72
N GLY A 103 -10.89 7.15 11.86
CA GLY A 103 -11.04 6.03 12.79
C GLY A 103 -12.47 5.74 13.28
N LYS A 104 -12.79 4.46 13.38
CA LYS A 104 -13.75 3.99 14.38
C LYS A 104 -12.91 3.44 15.53
N GLU A 105 -13.02 4.13 16.67
CA GLU A 105 -12.29 3.96 17.93
C GLU A 105 -11.02 4.82 18.04
N LEU A 106 -11.12 5.87 18.87
CA LEU A 106 -9.95 6.52 19.45
C LEU A 106 -9.32 5.49 20.39
N ASP A 107 -8.06 5.13 20.14
CA ASP A 107 -7.26 4.19 20.95
C ASP A 107 -6.76 4.84 22.26
N PHE A 108 -7.38 5.94 22.68
CA PHE A 108 -7.06 6.70 23.89
C PHE A 108 -8.34 6.91 24.69
N ASP A 109 -8.46 6.26 25.84
CA ASP A 109 -9.36 6.65 26.91
C ASP A 109 -8.73 7.84 27.65
N PRO A 110 -9.32 9.05 27.63
CA PRO A 110 -8.81 10.18 28.40
C PRO A 110 -9.20 10.12 29.90
N ASP A 111 -9.89 9.07 30.35
CA ASP A 111 -10.48 8.97 31.69
C ASP A 111 -9.80 7.90 32.58
N ASP A 112 -8.47 7.81 32.58
CA ASP A 112 -7.72 7.23 33.71
C ASP A 112 -7.39 8.34 34.72
N GLU A 113 -8.38 8.72 35.55
CA GLU A 113 -8.18 9.42 36.84
C GLU A 113 -8.12 8.42 38.01
#